data_AF-A0AAV3SKW6-F1
#
_entry.id   AF-A0AAV3SKW6-F1
#
_cell.length_a   1.000
_cell.length_b   1.000
_cell.length_c   1.000
_cell.angle_alpha   90.00
_cell.angle_beta   90.00
_cell.angle_gamma   90.00
#
_symmetry.space_group_name_H-M   'P 1'
#
loop_
_entity.id
_entity.type
_entity.pdbx_description
1 polymer ?
#
loop_
_entity_poly.entity_id
_entity_poly.type
_entity_poly.pdbx_seq_one_letter_code
_entity_poly.pdbx_strand_id
1 'polypeptide(L)' 'MADLMNTEMVFAVSDGGKSHTEAEHTSWADCRAAVTMCVNAACDLATSNP' A
#
# COMPACT_ATOMS: atom_id res chain seq x y z
N MET A 1 -0.21 -11.52 -18.30
CA MET A 1 -1.04 -11.14 -17.14
C MET A 1 -2.43 -10.87 -17.70
N ALA A 2 -3.51 -11.33 -17.06
CA ALA A 2 -4.85 -11.10 -17.61
C ALA A 2 -5.27 -9.66 -17.30
N ASP A 3 -5.34 -8.81 -18.32
CA ASP A 3 -5.65 -7.36 -18.22
C ASP A 3 -6.98 -7.04 -17.51
N LEU A 4 -7.85 -8.04 -17.34
CA LEU A 4 -9.18 -7.86 -16.76
C LEU A 4 -9.18 -7.89 -15.22
N MET A 5 -8.16 -8.48 -14.58
CA MET A 5 -8.09 -8.63 -13.12
C MET A 5 -6.67 -8.34 -12.62
N ASN A 6 -6.26 -7.07 -12.66
CA ASN A 6 -5.05 -6.63 -11.96
C ASN A 6 -5.39 -6.29 -10.50
N THR A 7 -4.89 -7.08 -9.56
CA THR A 7 -5.03 -6.87 -8.12
C THR A 7 -3.64 -6.80 -7.50
N GLU A 8 -3.34 -5.69 -6.85
CA GLU A 8 -2.04 -5.42 -6.24
C GLU A 8 -2.21 -4.90 -4.80
N MET A 9 -1.11 -4.83 -4.05
CA MET A 9 -1.11 -4.44 -2.63
C MET A 9 0.04 -3.48 -2.32
N VAL A 10 -0.19 -2.57 -1.37
CA VAL A 10 0.84 -1.72 -0.77
C VAL A 10 0.90 -2.02 0.73
N PHE A 11 2.09 -2.36 1.23
CA PHE A 11 2.32 -2.61 2.65
C PHE A 11 3.04 -1.44 3.33
N ALA A 12 2.63 -1.12 4.55
CA ALA A 12 3.35 -0.24 5.45
C ALA A 12 4.13 -1.06 6.49
N VAL A 13 5.23 -0.52 7.00
CA VAL A 13 6.04 -1.21 8.00
C VAL A 13 5.29 -1.24 9.34
N SER A 14 5.18 -2.43 9.94
CA SER A 14 4.74 -2.56 11.33
C SER A 14 5.93 -2.69 12.26
N ASP A 15 5.90 -2.01 13.40
CA ASP A 15 7.00 -1.98 14.37
C ASP A 15 7.30 -3.38 14.92
N GLY A 16 8.44 -3.93 14.51
CA GLY A 16 8.84 -5.30 14.84
C GLY A 16 7.95 -6.37 14.19
N GLY A 17 7.19 -6.02 13.15
CA GLY A 17 6.31 -6.95 12.42
C GLY A 17 5.12 -7.47 13.24
N LYS A 18 4.77 -6.79 14.33
CA LYS A 18 3.65 -7.20 15.19
C LYS A 18 2.33 -6.95 14.48
N SER A 19 1.40 -7.88 14.64
CA SER A 19 0.02 -7.71 14.21
C SER A 19 -0.89 -8.59 15.07
N HIS A 20 -2.19 -8.32 15.10
CA HIS A 20 -3.18 -9.04 15.93
C HIS A 20 -2.87 -8.98 17.44
N THR A 21 -2.30 -7.86 17.90
CA THR A 21 -2.03 -7.58 19.32
C THR A 21 -2.20 -6.09 19.59
N GLU A 22 -2.41 -5.70 20.84
CA GLU A 22 -2.53 -4.29 21.25
C GLU A 22 -1.23 -3.48 21.03
N ALA A 23 -0.11 -4.16 20.82
CA ALA A 23 1.19 -3.55 20.52
C ALA A 23 1.43 -3.36 19.01
N GLU A 24 0.47 -3.69 18.15
CA GLU A 24 0.52 -3.40 16.72
C GLU A 24 0.53 -1.89 16.48
N HIS A 25 1.56 -1.42 15.78
CA HIS A 25 1.76 0.00 15.54
C HIS A 25 2.55 0.21 14.25
N THR A 26 2.18 1.24 13.49
CA THR A 26 2.87 1.72 12.30
C THR A 26 3.11 3.21 12.48
N SER A 27 4.34 3.67 12.23
CA SER A 27 4.69 5.08 12.39
C SER A 27 3.92 5.98 11.43
N TRP A 28 3.72 7.25 11.80
CA TRP A 28 3.08 8.22 10.92
C TRP A 28 3.80 8.39 9.57
N ALA A 29 5.13 8.32 9.58
CA ALA A 29 5.95 8.42 8.38
C ALA A 29 5.68 7.24 7.42
N ASP A 30 5.60 6.02 7.96
CA ASP A 30 5.33 4.81 7.18
C ASP A 30 3.89 4.80 6.65
N CYS A 31 2.90 5.24 7.45
CA CYS A 31 1.52 5.44 7.01
C CYS A 31 1.46 6.42 5.82
N ARG A 32 2.12 7.58 5.95
CA ARG A 32 2.14 8.60 4.89
C ARG A 32 2.81 8.09 3.62
N ALA A 33 3.91 7.35 3.75
CA ALA A 33 4.61 6.75 2.62
C ALA A 33 3.74 5.74 1.87
N ALA A 34 3.07 4.84 2.59
CA ALA A 34 2.15 3.85 2.01
C ALA A 34 0.97 4.52 1.29
N VAL A 35 0.35 5.56 1.88
CA VAL A 35 -0.73 6.32 1.22
C VAL A 35 -0.23 7.00 -0.05
N THR A 36 0.93 7.65 0.01
CA THR A 36 1.52 8.33 -1.16
C THR A 36 1.76 7.33 -2.30
N MET A 37 2.33 6.17 -1.99
CA MET A 37 2.56 5.11 -2.98
C MET A 37 1.25 4.58 -3.56
N CYS A 38 0.25 4.28 -2.72
CA CYS A 38 -1.05 3.78 -3.15
C CYS A 38 -1.77 4.77 -4.08
N VAL A 39 -1.76 6.07 -3.75
CA VAL A 39 -2.36 7.11 -4.58
C VAL A 39 -1.65 7.24 -5.92
N ASN A 40 -0.32 7.23 -5.93
CA ASN A 40 0.44 7.29 -7.19
C ASN A 40 0.19 6.05 -8.05
N ALA A 41 0.23 4.86 -7.47
CA ALA A 41 -0.05 3.62 -8.20
C ALA A 41 -1.47 3.59 -8.78
N ALA A 42 -2.46 4.08 -8.03
CA ALA A 42 -3.84 4.20 -8.50
C ALA A 42 -3.96 5.25 -9.62
N CYS A 43 -3.26 6.39 -9.50
CA CYS A 43 -3.22 7.41 -10.54
C CYS A 43 -2.55 6.89 -11.81
N ASP A 44 -1.41 6.20 -11.67
CA ASP A 44 -0.72 5.56 -12.76
C ASP A 44 -1.67 4.55 -13.41
N LEU A 45 -2.26 3.61 -12.68
CA LEU A 45 -3.21 2.64 -13.25
C LEU A 45 -4.38 3.30 -14.00
N ALA A 46 -4.92 4.40 -13.48
CA ALA A 46 -6.02 5.13 -14.10
C ALA A 46 -5.61 5.94 -15.34
N THR A 47 -4.32 6.28 -15.50
CA THR A 47 -3.82 7.18 -16.55
C THR A 47 -2.86 6.50 -17.53
N SER A 48 -2.24 5.39 -17.14
CA SER A 48 -1.27 4.60 -17.92
C SER A 48 -1.95 3.54 -18.80
N ASN A 49 -3.12 3.90 -19.35
CA ASN A 49 -3.96 3.13 -20.27
C ASN A 49 -3.20 2.16 -21.21
N PRO A 50 -3.79 1.04 -21.63
CA PRO A 50 -3.43 0.44 -22.92
C PRO A 50 -3.62 1.43 -24.08
#